data_AF-A0A7W2HGA6-F1
#
_entry.id   AF-A0A7W2HGA6-F1
#
_cell.length_a   1.000
_cell.length_b   1.000
_cell.length_c   1.000
_cell.angle_alpha   90.00
_cell.angle_beta   90.00
_cell.angle_gamma   90.00
#
_symmetry.space_group_name_H-M   'P 1'
#
loop_
_entity.id
_entity.type
_entity.pdbx_description
1 polymer ?
#
loop_
_entity_poly.entity_id
_entity_poly.type
_entity_poly.pdbx_seq_one_letter_code
_entity_poly.pdbx_strand_id
1 'polypeptide(L)'
;MAQQRNAKLEALLIEFGYTHQQLADQVNQTAEEMFGKPTNCTDRHVRRWIAGDVQWPWSRYLLPLQEIFGRSPEAMGFAPRKSSRVPPPPRRAAPVKEPRPVRRREFIAVGLAAALGLDAIPSAGRLGTGDVERIRAIVPALYNHDHALGGGALHEVAAQALRRVHHVLNHCTYGERVERALYSAAGDLAASAGWFAYDAGRQEDATGLYNEALQAGMLAGDGMLQARVWSNLAMQARLLNRDQEALRIGRAAVDTRQAKSDPWLMALLHCRQAVGHARTGDRTRAERSLACAETVYDRARGEPAAWLSFLTPAELMGLAGAAHQALGRHQRAQQLTASALDLLEPRFERNRVYYTVQRAQALLDGGDIEHAVAEAGQAVAIAGRVQSDRIRGKLDDLRHQMRRRAHVPAAADFLKQTRQTGA
;
A
#
# COMPACT_ATOMS: atom_id res chain seq x y z
N MET A 1 35.87 42.81 18.99
CA MET A 1 34.54 42.46 19.53
C MET A 1 34.46 40.94 19.56
N ALA A 2 34.31 40.33 20.73
CA ALA A 2 34.18 38.87 20.82
C ALA A 2 32.90 38.44 20.11
N GLN A 3 33.01 37.49 19.18
CA GLN A 3 31.85 36.98 18.45
C GLN A 3 31.01 36.13 19.40
N GLN A 4 29.73 36.48 19.55
CA GLN A 4 28.83 35.79 20.46
C GLN A 4 28.47 34.41 19.90
N ARG A 5 28.64 33.37 20.71
CA ARG A 5 28.30 31.98 20.40
C ARG A 5 26.85 31.89 19.90
N ASN A 6 26.62 31.15 18.81
CA ASN A 6 25.29 30.96 18.22
C ASN A 6 24.48 29.91 19.00
N ALA A 7 23.91 30.34 20.12
CA ALA A 7 23.10 29.50 21.00
C ALA A 7 21.81 28.97 20.33
N LYS A 8 21.31 29.64 19.27
CA LYS A 8 20.09 29.20 18.57
C LYS A 8 20.34 27.97 17.72
N LEU A 9 21.44 27.95 16.97
CA LEU A 9 21.83 26.76 16.22
C LEU A 9 22.14 25.60 17.16
N GLU A 10 22.84 25.87 18.27
CA GLU A 10 23.15 24.85 19.28
C GLU A 10 21.89 24.22 19.89
N ALA A 11 20.86 25.02 20.19
CA ALA A 11 19.57 24.52 20.65
C ALA A 11 18.87 23.64 19.60
N LEU A 12 18.95 24.00 18.32
CA LEU A 12 18.38 23.19 17.22
C LEU A 12 19.07 21.84 17.07
N LEU A 13 20.39 21.76 17.29
CA LEU A 13 21.09 20.47 17.29
C LEU A 13 20.54 19.57 18.41
N ILE A 14 20.27 20.12 19.59
CA ILE A 14 19.69 19.35 20.71
C ILE A 14 18.26 18.93 20.41
N GLU A 15 17.41 19.85 19.92
CA GLU A 15 16.01 19.59 19.58
C GLU A 15 15.87 18.47 18.54
N PHE A 16 16.73 18.47 17.52
CA PHE A 16 16.71 17.48 16.44
C PHE A 16 17.63 16.29 16.71
N GLY A 17 18.30 16.23 17.87
CA GLY A 17 19.16 15.12 18.27
C GLY A 17 20.43 14.95 17.42
N TYR A 18 20.94 16.01 16.81
CA TYR A 18 22.13 15.96 15.97
C TYR A 18 23.42 16.23 16.74
N THR A 19 24.43 15.38 16.54
CA THR A 19 25.83 15.74 16.80
C THR A 19 26.37 16.67 15.71
N HIS A 20 27.50 17.33 15.96
CA HIS A 20 28.15 18.19 14.96
C HIS A 20 28.49 17.46 13.66
N GLN A 21 28.92 16.19 13.75
CA GLN A 21 29.24 15.38 12.56
C GLN A 21 27.97 14.99 11.81
N GLN A 22 26.93 14.54 12.52
CA GLN A 22 25.66 14.15 11.89
C GLN A 22 24.98 15.33 11.18
N LEU A 23 25.02 16.55 11.75
CA LEU A 23 24.51 17.71 11.04
C LEU A 23 25.32 18.02 9.77
N ALA A 24 26.65 17.84 9.80
CA ALA A 24 27.48 18.04 8.62
C ALA A 24 27.15 17.04 7.51
N ASP A 25 26.96 15.77 7.87
CA ASP A 25 26.56 14.70 6.94
C ASP A 25 25.17 14.99 6.36
N GLN A 26 24.22 15.42 7.20
CA GLN A 26 22.88 15.79 6.75
C GLN A 26 22.92 17.00 5.79
N VAL A 27 23.73 18.02 6.09
CA VAL A 27 23.91 19.18 5.19
C VAL A 27 24.49 18.75 3.83
N ASN A 28 25.38 17.76 3.79
CA ASN A 28 25.91 17.23 2.54
C ASN A 28 24.86 16.45 1.75
N GLN A 29 24.12 15.57 2.42
CA GLN A 29 23.05 14.80 1.80
C GLN A 29 21.96 15.72 1.23
N THR A 30 21.47 16.66 2.03
CA THR A 30 20.47 17.63 1.57
C THR A 30 21.00 18.53 0.46
N ALA A 31 22.29 18.89 0.48
CA ALA A 31 22.89 19.62 -0.64
C ALA A 31 23.01 18.78 -1.92
N GLU A 32 23.28 17.48 -1.81
CA GLU A 32 23.32 16.56 -2.93
C GLU A 32 21.93 16.41 -3.57
N GLU A 33 20.89 16.35 -2.74
CA GLU A 33 19.49 16.36 -3.19
C GLU A 33 19.10 17.70 -3.85
N MET A 34 19.53 18.84 -3.29
CA MET A 34 19.17 20.17 -3.79
C MET A 34 19.96 20.61 -5.04
N PHE A 35 21.25 20.26 -5.11
CA PHE A 35 22.19 20.79 -6.10
C PHE A 35 22.85 19.72 -6.96
N GLY A 36 22.54 18.44 -6.75
CA GLY A 36 23.15 17.31 -7.46
C GLY A 36 24.59 16.99 -7.05
N LYS A 37 25.10 17.61 -5.97
CA LYS A 37 26.42 17.32 -5.37
C LYS A 37 26.52 17.80 -3.92
N PRO A 38 27.30 17.12 -3.05
CA PRO A 38 27.47 17.53 -1.66
C PRO A 38 28.27 18.84 -1.53
N THR A 39 28.16 19.49 -0.36
CA THR A 39 28.84 20.77 -0.07
C THR A 39 30.22 20.63 0.59
N ASN A 40 30.64 19.39 0.85
CA ASN A 40 31.81 19.05 1.65
C ASN A 40 31.78 19.72 3.04
N CYS A 41 30.59 19.83 3.63
CA CYS A 41 30.40 20.22 5.02
C CYS A 41 31.05 19.17 5.93
N THR A 42 31.65 19.61 7.04
CA THR A 42 32.31 18.73 8.02
C THR A 42 31.98 19.21 9.42
N ASP A 43 32.23 18.41 10.47
CA ASP A 43 31.98 18.83 11.86
C ASP A 43 32.64 20.18 12.19
N ARG A 44 33.81 20.45 11.58
CA ARG A 44 34.57 21.68 11.77
C ARG A 44 33.79 22.90 11.30
N HIS A 45 33.00 22.77 10.24
CA HIS A 45 32.13 23.85 9.77
C HIS A 45 31.02 24.13 10.78
N VAL A 46 30.36 23.08 11.28
CA VAL A 46 29.28 23.19 12.26
C VAL A 46 29.77 23.80 13.57
N ARG A 47 30.94 23.37 14.08
CA ARG A 47 31.56 23.95 15.29
C ARG A 47 31.86 25.44 15.14
N ARG A 48 32.32 25.87 13.96
CA ARG A 48 32.58 27.30 13.67
C ARG A 48 31.30 28.11 13.56
N TRP A 49 30.20 27.51 13.09
CA TRP A 49 28.88 28.15 13.10
C TRP A 49 28.36 28.35 14.53
N ILE A 50 28.51 27.34 15.39
CA ILE A 50 28.10 27.41 16.80
C ILE A 50 28.99 28.36 17.59
N ALA A 51 30.32 28.33 17.38
CA ALA A 51 31.26 29.25 18.03
C ALA A 51 31.01 30.72 17.68
N GLY A 52 30.28 30.99 16.58
CA GLY A 52 30.01 32.34 16.09
C GLY A 52 31.10 32.88 15.16
N ASP A 53 32.13 32.09 14.83
CA ASP A 53 33.23 32.44 13.91
C ASP A 53 32.74 32.75 12.49
N VAL A 54 31.55 32.25 12.14
CA VAL A 54 30.91 32.46 10.85
C VAL A 54 29.53 33.08 11.07
N GLN A 55 29.42 34.38 10.82
CA GLN A 55 28.16 35.11 10.97
C GLN A 55 27.15 34.77 9.88
N TRP A 56 27.63 34.47 8.67
CA TRP A 56 26.80 34.12 7.53
C TRP A 56 27.49 33.02 6.70
N PRO A 57 27.06 31.76 6.82
CA PRO A 57 27.55 30.69 5.98
C PRO A 57 27.23 30.96 4.51
N TRP A 58 27.99 30.35 3.60
CA TRP A 58 27.72 30.48 2.17
C TRP A 58 26.36 29.88 1.84
N SER A 59 25.69 30.38 0.80
CA SER A 59 24.34 29.93 0.42
C SER A 59 24.25 28.42 0.19
N ARG A 60 25.34 27.81 -0.27
CA ARG A 60 25.44 26.35 -0.44
C ARG A 60 25.28 25.56 0.88
N TYR A 61 25.57 26.16 2.03
CA TYR A 61 25.31 25.57 3.36
C TYR A 61 24.01 26.09 3.98
N LEU A 62 23.70 27.37 3.80
CA LEU A 62 22.49 27.98 4.37
C LEU A 62 21.19 27.41 3.80
N LEU A 63 21.16 27.06 2.52
CA LEU A 63 19.97 26.51 1.88
C LEU A 63 19.64 25.11 2.42
N PRO A 64 20.60 24.16 2.49
CA PRO A 64 20.38 22.90 3.19
C PRO A 64 20.01 23.05 4.66
N LEU A 65 20.65 23.96 5.41
CA LEU A 65 20.32 24.19 6.82
C LEU A 65 18.87 24.66 7.01
N GLN A 66 18.37 25.53 6.12
CA GLN A 66 16.98 25.97 6.14
C GLN A 66 16.01 24.83 5.84
N GLU A 67 16.37 23.93 4.92
CA GLU A 67 15.57 22.75 4.58
C GLU A 67 15.53 21.76 5.76
N ILE A 68 16.68 21.48 6.38
CA ILE A 68 16.79 20.54 7.52
C ILE A 68 15.97 21.00 8.71
N PHE A 69 16.08 22.28 9.08
CA PHE A 69 15.44 22.79 10.29
C PHE A 69 14.07 23.44 10.03
N GLY A 70 13.72 23.74 8.78
CA GLY A 70 12.50 24.49 8.45
C GLY A 70 12.46 25.87 9.13
N ARG A 71 13.62 26.53 9.24
CA ARG A 71 13.80 27.84 9.91
C ARG A 71 14.60 28.77 9.01
N SER A 72 14.35 30.08 9.08
CA SER A 72 15.18 31.06 8.37
C SER A 72 16.61 31.15 8.95
N PRO A 73 17.61 31.65 8.20
CA PRO A 73 18.97 31.80 8.71
C PRO A 73 19.04 32.61 10.01
N GLU A 74 18.23 33.65 10.15
CA GLU A 74 18.15 34.50 11.33
C GLU A 74 17.50 33.80 12.52
N ALA A 75 16.50 32.95 12.26
CA ALA A 75 15.90 32.08 13.27
C ALA A 75 16.91 31.03 13.78
N MET A 76 17.85 30.61 12.93
CA MET A 76 19.01 29.77 13.31
C MET A 76 20.18 30.57 13.90
N GLY A 77 20.05 31.88 14.06
CA GLY A 77 21.05 32.75 14.69
C GLY A 77 22.16 33.26 13.78
N PHE A 78 22.04 33.11 12.46
CA PHE A 78 22.94 33.72 11.48
C PHE A 78 22.53 35.17 11.19
N ALA A 79 23.51 36.06 11.04
CA ALA A 79 23.28 37.49 10.81
C ALA A 79 23.85 37.90 9.44
N PRO A 80 23.04 38.50 8.55
CA PRO A 80 23.49 38.84 7.20
C PRO A 80 24.59 39.89 7.25
N ARG A 81 25.65 39.72 6.44
CA ARG A 81 26.66 40.77 6.23
C ARG A 81 26.03 41.94 5.47
N LYS A 82 26.34 43.17 5.88
CA LYS A 82 25.76 44.46 5.41
C LYS A 82 25.81 44.75 3.89
N SER A 83 26.12 43.80 3.00
CA SER A 83 26.08 44.04 1.54
C SER A 83 25.72 42.84 0.65
N SER A 84 25.06 41.79 1.15
CA SER A 84 24.55 40.70 0.29
C SER A 84 23.04 40.81 0.11
N ARG A 85 22.61 41.62 -0.87
CA ARG A 85 21.24 41.60 -1.40
C ARG A 85 21.05 40.29 -2.17
N VAL A 86 20.13 39.44 -1.70
CA VAL A 86 19.61 38.33 -2.50
C VAL A 86 18.88 38.93 -3.72
N PRO A 87 19.15 38.51 -4.97
CA PRO A 87 18.43 39.03 -6.12
C PRO A 87 16.95 38.63 -6.02
N PRO A 88 16.01 39.50 -6.44
CA PRO A 88 14.61 39.09 -6.52
C PRO A 88 14.46 37.98 -7.57
N PRO A 89 13.56 37.00 -7.36
CA PRO A 89 13.37 35.92 -8.31
C PRO A 89 12.89 36.49 -9.66
N PRO A 90 13.27 35.88 -10.80
CA PRO A 90 12.87 36.37 -12.12
C PRO A 90 11.35 36.37 -12.28
N ARG A 91 10.83 37.39 -12.96
CA ARG A 91 9.41 37.53 -13.33
C ARG A 91 8.92 36.25 -14.01
N ARG A 92 7.79 35.72 -13.50
CA ARG A 92 7.04 34.57 -14.01
C ARG A 92 7.04 34.54 -15.55
N ALA A 93 7.82 33.62 -16.13
CA ALA A 93 7.36 32.95 -17.34
C ALA A 93 6.02 32.27 -16.98
N ALA A 94 5.09 32.22 -17.93
CA ALA A 94 3.80 31.53 -17.81
C ALA A 94 3.98 30.22 -17.03
N PRO A 95 3.06 29.89 -16.09
CA PRO A 95 3.34 28.97 -14.98
C PRO A 95 3.98 27.68 -15.50
N VAL A 96 5.30 27.59 -15.38
CA VAL A 96 5.96 26.29 -15.35
C VAL A 96 5.46 25.70 -14.04
N LYS A 97 4.69 24.63 -14.19
CA LYS A 97 4.10 23.84 -13.10
C LYS A 97 5.06 23.85 -11.91
N GLU A 98 4.54 24.18 -10.72
CA GLU A 98 5.17 23.82 -9.46
C GLU A 98 5.92 22.49 -9.65
N PRO A 99 7.20 22.34 -9.26
CA PRO A 99 7.71 21.00 -9.06
C PRO A 99 6.74 20.38 -8.06
N ARG A 100 5.93 19.43 -8.57
CA ARG A 100 4.86 18.78 -7.82
C ARG A 100 5.42 18.44 -6.44
N PRO A 101 4.69 18.71 -5.34
CA PRO A 101 5.09 18.14 -4.07
C PRO A 101 5.26 16.65 -4.33
N VAL A 102 6.48 16.12 -4.16
CA VAL A 102 6.76 14.70 -4.37
C VAL A 102 5.70 13.96 -3.58
N ARG A 103 4.80 13.28 -4.29
CA ARG A 103 3.69 12.63 -3.61
C ARG A 103 4.39 11.60 -2.72
N ARG A 104 4.10 11.56 -1.42
CA ARG A 104 4.66 10.54 -0.50
C ARG A 104 4.64 9.13 -1.10
N ARG A 105 3.65 8.86 -1.96
CA ARG A 105 3.51 7.68 -2.83
C ARG A 105 4.69 7.48 -3.81
N GLU A 106 5.10 8.51 -4.56
CA GLU A 106 6.22 8.48 -5.52
C GLU A 106 7.56 8.22 -4.82
N PHE A 107 7.82 8.85 -3.67
CA PHE A 107 9.05 8.61 -2.89
C PHE A 107 9.12 7.17 -2.35
N ILE A 108 8.01 6.66 -1.80
CA ILE A 108 7.91 5.26 -1.35
C ILE A 108 8.12 4.30 -2.53
N ALA A 109 7.53 4.61 -3.69
CA ALA A 109 7.66 3.77 -4.89
C ALA A 109 9.12 3.68 -5.36
N VAL A 110 9.86 4.80 -5.41
CA VAL A 110 11.27 4.80 -5.81
C VAL A 110 12.13 3.99 -4.85
N GLY A 111 12.00 4.22 -3.54
CA GLY A 111 12.77 3.47 -2.53
C GLY A 111 12.47 1.97 -2.57
N LEU A 112 11.20 1.60 -2.78
CA LEU A 112 10.81 0.21 -2.90
C LEU A 112 11.33 -0.44 -4.19
N ALA A 113 11.30 0.25 -5.33
CA ALA A 113 11.83 -0.26 -6.59
C ALA A 113 13.33 -0.62 -6.48
N ALA A 114 14.11 0.21 -5.78
CA ALA A 114 15.51 -0.06 -5.50
C ALA A 114 15.68 -1.27 -4.56
N ALA A 115 14.91 -1.33 -3.47
CA ALA A 115 14.96 -2.43 -2.50
C ALA A 115 14.58 -3.80 -3.11
N LEU A 116 13.68 -3.80 -4.10
CA LEU A 116 13.28 -5.00 -4.84
C LEU A 116 14.25 -5.37 -5.97
N GLY A 117 15.32 -4.59 -6.17
CA GLY A 117 16.32 -4.86 -7.19
C GLY A 117 15.75 -4.78 -8.62
N LEU A 118 14.77 -3.92 -8.89
CA LEU A 118 14.22 -3.81 -10.25
C LEU A 118 15.29 -3.41 -11.28
N ASP A 119 16.33 -2.69 -10.85
CA ASP A 119 17.48 -2.34 -11.69
C ASP A 119 18.42 -3.52 -11.99
N ALA A 120 18.31 -4.61 -11.22
CA ALA A 120 19.06 -5.84 -11.46
C ALA A 120 18.37 -6.79 -12.47
N ILE A 121 17.18 -6.46 -12.96
CA ILE A 121 16.55 -7.17 -14.09
C ILE A 121 17.38 -6.88 -15.34
N PRO A 122 17.95 -7.90 -16.01
CA PRO A 122 18.75 -7.69 -17.21
C PRO A 122 17.96 -6.97 -18.31
N SER A 123 18.60 -6.10 -19.09
CA SER A 123 17.98 -5.42 -20.23
C SER A 123 18.41 -5.95 -21.60
N ALA A 124 19.44 -6.79 -21.65
CA ALA A 124 19.95 -7.40 -22.87
C ALA A 124 20.69 -8.71 -22.58
N GLY A 125 20.92 -9.51 -23.61
CA GLY A 125 21.74 -10.72 -23.55
C GLY A 125 20.93 -12.01 -23.55
N ARG A 126 21.57 -13.11 -23.12
CA ARG A 126 20.95 -14.43 -23.03
C ARG A 126 20.52 -14.72 -21.60
N LEU A 127 19.24 -15.04 -21.41
CA LEU A 127 18.69 -15.35 -20.10
C LEU A 127 18.64 -16.85 -19.81
N GLY A 128 18.87 -17.17 -18.53
CA GLY A 128 18.74 -18.49 -17.96
C GLY A 128 17.76 -18.53 -16.79
N THR A 129 17.63 -19.71 -16.19
CA THR A 129 16.70 -19.95 -15.07
C THR A 129 16.94 -19.02 -13.88
N GLY A 130 18.20 -18.71 -13.56
CA GLY A 130 18.53 -17.83 -12.44
C GLY A 130 18.05 -16.38 -12.63
N ASP A 131 17.93 -15.89 -13.87
CA ASP A 131 17.36 -14.57 -14.15
C ASP A 131 15.85 -14.58 -13.87
N VAL A 132 15.17 -15.65 -14.28
CA VAL A 132 13.74 -15.82 -14.04
C VAL A 132 13.44 -15.95 -12.55
N GLU A 133 14.26 -16.69 -11.80
CA GLU A 133 14.13 -16.82 -10.34
C GLU A 133 14.22 -15.46 -9.63
N ARG A 134 15.15 -14.59 -10.06
CA ARG A 134 15.25 -13.22 -9.54
C ARG A 134 14.00 -12.40 -9.84
N ILE A 135 13.45 -12.50 -11.06
CA ILE A 135 12.20 -11.81 -11.42
C ILE A 135 11.04 -12.33 -10.57
N ARG A 136 10.92 -13.65 -10.40
CA ARG A 136 9.85 -14.27 -9.61
C ARG A 136 9.90 -13.90 -8.13
N ALA A 137 11.10 -13.67 -7.58
CA ALA A 137 11.28 -13.25 -6.19
C ALA A 137 10.71 -11.86 -5.87
N ILE A 138 10.45 -11.02 -6.90
CA ILE A 138 9.84 -9.70 -6.72
C ILE A 138 8.41 -9.82 -6.17
N VAL A 139 7.65 -10.81 -6.61
CA VAL A 139 6.21 -10.94 -6.27
C VAL A 139 5.99 -11.22 -4.79
N PRO A 140 6.66 -12.20 -4.14
CA PRO A 140 6.58 -12.38 -2.69
C PRO A 140 6.95 -11.13 -1.90
N ALA A 141 7.98 -10.40 -2.35
CA ALA A 141 8.42 -9.18 -1.67
C ALA A 141 7.37 -8.06 -1.78
N LEU A 142 6.74 -7.87 -2.94
CA LEU A 142 5.60 -6.96 -3.11
C LEU A 142 4.46 -7.30 -2.14
N TYR A 143 4.14 -8.58 -1.96
CA TYR A 143 3.09 -9.02 -1.02
C TYR A 143 3.43 -8.76 0.44
N ASN A 144 4.69 -8.97 0.84
CA ASN A 144 5.13 -8.62 2.20
C ASN A 144 4.90 -7.13 2.50
N HIS A 145 5.16 -6.26 1.52
CA HIS A 145 4.88 -4.83 1.66
C HIS A 145 3.39 -4.50 1.60
N ASP A 146 2.58 -5.21 0.80
CA ASP A 146 1.12 -5.03 0.71
C ASP A 146 0.41 -5.21 2.06
N HIS A 147 0.86 -6.19 2.85
CA HIS A 147 0.27 -6.47 4.16
C HIS A 147 0.35 -5.28 5.12
N ALA A 148 1.43 -4.48 5.02
CA ALA A 148 1.66 -3.30 5.85
C ALA A 148 1.17 -2.00 5.20
N LEU A 149 1.42 -1.79 3.90
CA LEU A 149 1.24 -0.49 3.24
C LEU A 149 -0.08 -0.36 2.47
N GLY A 150 -0.65 -1.45 1.96
CA GLY A 150 -1.73 -1.41 0.96
C GLY A 150 -1.26 -1.05 -0.46
N GLY A 151 -2.21 -1.03 -1.42
CA GLY A 151 -1.89 -1.05 -2.86
C GLY A 151 -1.31 0.23 -3.48
N GLY A 152 -1.38 1.38 -2.79
CA GLY A 152 -1.06 2.71 -3.35
C GLY A 152 0.26 2.80 -4.13
N ALA A 153 1.41 2.84 -3.43
CA ALA A 153 2.73 2.90 -4.06
C ALA A 153 3.12 1.60 -4.77
N LEU A 154 2.59 0.45 -4.32
CA LEU A 154 2.92 -0.87 -4.86
C LEU A 154 2.45 -1.05 -6.29
N HIS A 155 1.35 -0.41 -6.69
CA HIS A 155 0.88 -0.45 -8.06
C HIS A 155 1.92 0.07 -9.06
N GLU A 156 2.53 1.22 -8.77
CA GLU A 156 3.52 1.84 -9.67
C GLU A 156 4.78 0.98 -9.78
N VAL A 157 5.23 0.41 -8.66
CA VAL A 157 6.41 -0.46 -8.59
C VAL A 157 6.18 -1.77 -9.33
N ALA A 158 5.03 -2.42 -9.12
CA ALA A 158 4.67 -3.65 -9.82
C ALA A 158 4.52 -3.41 -11.33
N ALA A 159 3.91 -2.29 -11.74
CA ALA A 159 3.80 -1.90 -13.14
C ALA A 159 5.18 -1.60 -13.77
N GLN A 160 6.11 -1.02 -13.01
CA GLN A 160 7.49 -0.82 -13.47
C GLN A 160 8.23 -2.14 -13.65
N ALA A 161 8.13 -3.06 -12.69
CA ALA A 161 8.69 -4.40 -12.80
C ALA A 161 8.14 -5.13 -14.04
N LEU A 162 6.83 -5.07 -14.25
CA LEU A 162 6.17 -5.63 -15.43
C LEU A 162 6.71 -5.05 -16.74
N ARG A 163 6.86 -3.72 -16.85
CA ARG A 163 7.47 -3.08 -18.04
C ARG A 163 8.90 -3.57 -18.30
N ARG A 164 9.69 -3.80 -17.26
CA ARG A 164 11.05 -4.35 -17.40
C ARG A 164 11.02 -5.80 -17.88
N VAL A 165 10.09 -6.63 -17.39
CA VAL A 165 9.93 -8.00 -17.88
C VAL A 165 9.44 -8.04 -19.33
N HIS A 166 8.57 -7.12 -19.74
CA HIS A 166 8.21 -6.95 -21.16
C HIS A 166 9.40 -6.57 -22.02
N HIS A 167 10.26 -5.68 -21.54
CA HIS A 167 11.50 -5.34 -22.24
C HIS A 167 12.39 -6.58 -22.42
N VAL A 168 12.55 -7.38 -21.36
CA VAL A 168 13.24 -8.68 -21.41
C VAL A 168 12.65 -9.62 -22.47
N LEU A 169 11.32 -9.80 -22.47
CA LEU A 169 10.62 -10.67 -23.43
C LEU A 169 10.82 -10.23 -24.89
N ASN A 170 11.01 -8.93 -25.15
CA ASN A 170 11.14 -8.43 -26.53
C ASN A 170 12.59 -8.28 -27.01
N HIS A 171 13.57 -8.20 -26.11
CA HIS A 171 14.94 -7.80 -26.45
C HIS A 171 16.04 -8.76 -26.00
N CYS A 172 15.73 -9.73 -25.14
CA CYS A 172 16.68 -10.77 -24.74
C CYS A 172 16.50 -12.06 -25.55
N THR A 173 17.51 -12.93 -25.51
CA THR A 173 17.43 -14.29 -26.08
C THR A 173 17.27 -15.33 -24.98
N TYR A 174 16.46 -16.36 -25.23
CA TYR A 174 16.18 -17.41 -24.26
C TYR A 174 15.63 -18.65 -24.97
N GLY A 175 15.65 -19.80 -24.29
CA GLY A 175 15.00 -21.01 -24.77
C GLY A 175 13.55 -21.12 -24.28
N GLU A 176 12.77 -22.03 -24.87
CA GLU A 176 11.33 -22.22 -24.61
C GLU A 176 10.99 -22.37 -23.12
N ARG A 177 11.80 -23.13 -22.35
CA ARG A 177 11.59 -23.29 -20.91
C ARG A 177 11.67 -21.95 -20.15
N VAL A 178 12.63 -21.11 -20.51
CA VAL A 178 12.83 -19.79 -19.90
C VAL A 178 11.72 -18.84 -20.35
N GLU A 179 11.33 -18.88 -21.63
CA GLU A 179 10.21 -18.11 -22.17
C GLU A 179 8.91 -18.35 -21.40
N ARG A 180 8.50 -19.61 -21.24
CA ARG A 180 7.28 -19.97 -20.48
C ARG A 180 7.35 -19.45 -19.04
N ALA A 181 8.53 -19.54 -18.43
CA ALA A 181 8.73 -19.09 -17.07
C ALA A 181 8.73 -17.55 -16.94
N LEU A 182 9.21 -16.84 -17.96
CA LEU A 182 9.09 -15.37 -18.08
C LEU A 182 7.64 -14.93 -18.26
N TYR A 183 6.84 -15.60 -19.11
CA TYR A 183 5.41 -15.30 -19.22
C TYR A 183 4.65 -15.54 -17.92
N SER A 184 4.95 -16.63 -17.19
CA SER A 184 4.39 -16.88 -15.86
C SER A 184 4.78 -15.75 -14.88
N ALA A 185 6.04 -15.30 -14.88
CA ALA A 185 6.49 -14.20 -14.04
C ALA A 185 5.87 -12.83 -14.42
N ALA A 186 5.75 -12.54 -15.72
CA ALA A 186 5.06 -11.35 -16.22
C ALA A 186 3.59 -11.36 -15.78
N GLY A 187 2.92 -12.50 -15.92
CA GLY A 187 1.55 -12.67 -15.51
C GLY A 187 1.35 -12.52 -13.99
N ASP A 188 2.25 -13.04 -13.17
CA ASP A 188 2.19 -12.83 -11.72
C ASP A 188 2.41 -11.36 -11.33
N LEU A 189 3.30 -10.65 -12.00
CA LEU A 189 3.50 -9.20 -11.82
C LEU A 189 2.28 -8.40 -12.26
N ALA A 190 1.66 -8.75 -13.40
CA ALA A 190 0.43 -8.13 -13.87
C ALA A 190 -0.74 -8.40 -12.90
N ALA A 191 -0.91 -9.62 -12.41
CA ALA A 191 -1.92 -9.96 -11.41
C ALA A 191 -1.70 -9.19 -10.08
N SER A 192 -0.45 -9.00 -9.66
CA SER A 192 -0.10 -8.20 -8.48
C SER A 192 -0.36 -6.72 -8.71
N ALA A 193 0.07 -6.16 -9.84
CA ALA A 193 -0.19 -4.77 -10.21
C ALA A 193 -1.69 -4.48 -10.30
N GLY A 194 -2.47 -5.43 -10.82
CA GLY A 194 -3.93 -5.37 -10.88
C GLY A 194 -4.57 -5.41 -9.50
N TRP A 195 -4.07 -6.25 -8.58
CA TRP A 195 -4.49 -6.28 -7.18
C TRP A 195 -4.25 -4.93 -6.49
N PHE A 196 -3.09 -4.33 -6.70
CA PHE A 196 -2.74 -3.03 -6.14
C PHE A 196 -3.58 -1.90 -6.75
N ALA A 197 -3.83 -1.92 -8.06
CA ALA A 197 -4.76 -1.00 -8.72
C ALA A 197 -6.18 -1.11 -8.15
N TYR A 198 -6.65 -2.35 -7.96
CA TYR A 198 -7.95 -2.64 -7.35
C TYR A 198 -8.07 -2.08 -5.93
N ASP A 199 -7.05 -2.26 -5.10
CA ASP A 199 -7.02 -1.73 -3.73
C ASP A 199 -6.88 -0.20 -3.68
N ALA A 200 -6.21 0.39 -4.67
CA ALA A 200 -6.06 1.83 -4.89
C ALA A 200 -7.21 2.47 -5.69
N GLY A 201 -8.35 1.76 -5.88
CA GLY A 201 -9.53 2.33 -6.53
C GLY A 201 -9.43 2.51 -8.06
N ARG A 202 -8.32 2.12 -8.68
CA ARG A 202 -8.06 2.22 -10.12
C ARG A 202 -8.64 1.02 -10.88
N GLN A 203 -9.97 0.98 -10.98
CA GLN A 203 -10.66 -0.23 -11.44
C GLN A 203 -10.43 -0.55 -12.93
N GLU A 204 -10.37 0.46 -13.80
CA GLU A 204 -10.09 0.24 -15.22
C GLU A 204 -8.68 -0.34 -15.43
N ASP A 205 -7.68 0.22 -14.75
CA ASP A 205 -6.31 -0.30 -14.78
C ASP A 205 -6.24 -1.73 -14.25
N ALA A 206 -6.95 -2.01 -13.15
CA ALA A 206 -7.02 -3.35 -12.59
C ALA A 206 -7.60 -4.36 -13.59
N THR A 207 -8.67 -4.01 -14.31
CA THR A 207 -9.25 -4.88 -15.35
C THR A 207 -8.25 -5.13 -16.48
N GLY A 208 -7.56 -4.09 -16.97
CA GLY A 208 -6.54 -4.24 -18.01
C GLY A 208 -5.41 -5.18 -17.58
N LEU A 209 -4.88 -4.99 -16.38
CA LEU A 209 -3.79 -5.81 -15.82
C LEU A 209 -4.21 -7.25 -15.53
N TYR A 210 -5.45 -7.48 -15.10
CA TYR A 210 -5.97 -8.85 -14.96
C TYR A 210 -6.13 -9.55 -16.31
N ASN A 211 -6.59 -8.84 -17.35
CA ASN A 211 -6.68 -9.43 -18.69
C ASN A 211 -5.30 -9.79 -19.25
N GLU A 212 -4.31 -8.91 -19.05
CA GLU A 212 -2.92 -9.17 -19.41
C GLU A 212 -2.35 -10.39 -18.65
N ALA A 213 -2.59 -10.46 -17.35
CA ALA A 213 -2.19 -11.60 -16.52
C ALA A 213 -2.82 -12.92 -16.99
N LEU A 214 -4.09 -12.90 -17.40
CA LEU A 214 -4.77 -14.07 -17.95
C LEU A 214 -4.13 -14.53 -19.26
N GLN A 215 -3.82 -13.59 -20.17
CA GLN A 215 -3.12 -13.88 -21.42
C GLN A 215 -1.74 -14.48 -21.18
N ALA A 216 -0.95 -13.88 -20.29
CA ALA A 216 0.36 -14.39 -19.91
C ALA A 216 0.28 -15.78 -19.27
N GLY A 217 -0.73 -16.02 -18.43
CA GLY A 217 -1.01 -17.34 -17.85
C GLY A 217 -1.41 -18.39 -18.89
N MET A 218 -2.10 -18.01 -19.97
CA MET A 218 -2.40 -18.92 -21.09
C MET A 218 -1.13 -19.26 -21.88
N LEU A 219 -0.30 -18.27 -22.22
CA LEU A 219 0.98 -18.47 -22.91
C LEU A 219 1.93 -19.36 -22.10
N ALA A 220 1.99 -19.17 -20.78
CA ALA A 220 2.81 -19.98 -19.89
C ALA A 220 2.25 -21.40 -19.61
N GLY A 221 0.96 -21.63 -19.89
CA GLY A 221 0.23 -22.81 -19.41
C GLY A 221 0.12 -22.85 -17.88
N ASP A 222 0.09 -21.69 -17.22
CA ASP A 222 0.08 -21.54 -15.77
C ASP A 222 -1.37 -21.44 -15.25
N GLY A 223 -1.96 -22.59 -14.94
CA GLY A 223 -3.34 -22.63 -14.46
C GLY A 223 -3.53 -22.08 -13.04
N MET A 224 -2.47 -21.98 -12.23
CA MET A 224 -2.55 -21.39 -10.88
C MET A 224 -2.72 -19.88 -11.00
N LEU A 225 -1.92 -19.26 -11.86
CA LEU A 225 -2.06 -17.85 -12.22
C LEU A 225 -3.45 -17.56 -12.81
N GLN A 226 -3.95 -18.40 -13.73
CA GLN A 226 -5.29 -18.23 -14.30
C GLN A 226 -6.37 -18.27 -13.20
N ALA A 227 -6.30 -19.22 -12.26
CA ALA A 227 -7.24 -19.32 -11.14
C ALA A 227 -7.19 -18.10 -10.21
N ARG A 228 -5.98 -17.61 -9.90
CA ARG A 228 -5.75 -16.37 -9.15
C ARG A 228 -6.43 -15.18 -9.83
N VAL A 229 -6.23 -15.01 -11.13
CA VAL A 229 -6.80 -13.91 -11.91
C VAL A 229 -8.33 -13.98 -11.96
N TRP A 230 -8.91 -15.16 -12.21
CA TRP A 230 -10.36 -15.34 -12.15
C TRP A 230 -10.92 -14.98 -10.77
N SER A 231 -10.23 -15.37 -9.70
CA SER A 231 -10.61 -15.01 -8.34
C SER A 231 -10.61 -13.49 -8.09
N ASN A 232 -9.60 -12.79 -8.62
CA ASN A 232 -9.48 -11.34 -8.49
C ASN A 232 -10.51 -10.58 -9.34
N LEU A 233 -10.80 -11.03 -10.56
CA LEU A 233 -11.88 -10.48 -11.39
C LEU A 233 -13.25 -10.65 -10.72
N ALA A 234 -13.51 -11.78 -10.08
CA ALA A 234 -14.75 -11.99 -9.31
C ALA A 234 -14.85 -11.01 -8.13
N MET A 235 -13.75 -10.76 -7.42
CA MET A 235 -13.73 -9.74 -6.37
C MET A 235 -14.00 -8.34 -6.92
N GLN A 236 -13.41 -7.99 -8.07
CA GLN A 236 -13.63 -6.70 -8.71
C GLN A 236 -15.08 -6.52 -9.14
N ALA A 237 -15.68 -7.52 -9.78
CA ALA A 237 -17.09 -7.49 -10.15
C ALA A 237 -18.00 -7.25 -8.92
N ARG A 238 -17.70 -7.93 -7.80
CA ARG A 238 -18.43 -7.74 -6.53
C ARG A 238 -18.25 -6.34 -5.94
N LEU A 239 -17.03 -5.78 -5.97
CA LEU A 239 -16.78 -4.41 -5.52
C LEU A 239 -17.63 -3.41 -6.31
N LEU A 240 -17.78 -3.66 -7.61
CA LEU A 240 -18.56 -2.85 -8.54
C LEU A 240 -20.06 -3.21 -8.55
N ASN A 241 -20.54 -3.96 -7.55
CA ASN A 241 -21.94 -4.37 -7.38
C ASN A 241 -22.52 -5.21 -8.54
N ARG A 242 -21.67 -5.90 -9.29
CA ARG A 242 -22.05 -6.83 -10.37
C ARG A 242 -22.09 -8.26 -9.83
N ASP A 243 -22.95 -8.53 -8.85
CA ASP A 243 -22.90 -9.74 -8.02
C ASP A 243 -23.15 -11.05 -8.80
N GLN A 244 -24.08 -11.04 -9.76
CA GLN A 244 -24.32 -12.20 -10.63
C GLN A 244 -23.14 -12.48 -11.57
N GLU A 245 -22.48 -11.43 -12.06
CA GLU A 245 -21.25 -11.57 -12.84
C GLU A 245 -20.12 -12.13 -11.97
N ALA A 246 -19.94 -11.60 -10.75
CA ALA A 246 -18.96 -12.08 -9.79
C ALA A 246 -19.09 -13.58 -9.49
N LEU A 247 -20.32 -14.08 -9.32
CA LEU A 247 -20.58 -15.51 -9.13
C LEU A 247 -20.17 -16.34 -10.35
N ARG A 248 -20.56 -15.93 -11.57
CA ARG A 248 -20.20 -16.62 -12.81
C ARG A 248 -18.68 -16.66 -13.02
N ILE A 249 -18.00 -15.54 -12.83
CA ILE A 249 -16.54 -15.44 -12.92
C ILE A 249 -15.88 -16.31 -11.85
N GLY A 250 -16.33 -16.23 -10.61
CA GLY A 250 -15.75 -17.01 -9.52
C GLY A 250 -15.95 -18.52 -9.68
N ARG A 251 -17.01 -18.95 -10.38
CA ARG A 251 -17.19 -20.35 -10.76
C ARG A 251 -16.09 -20.84 -11.70
N ALA A 252 -15.66 -20.00 -12.64
CA ALA A 252 -14.53 -20.31 -13.52
C ALA A 252 -13.24 -20.57 -12.73
N ALA A 253 -12.99 -19.81 -11.64
CA ALA A 253 -11.86 -20.06 -10.74
C ALA A 253 -11.97 -21.43 -10.04
N VAL A 254 -13.14 -21.75 -9.49
CA VAL A 254 -13.41 -23.02 -8.77
C VAL A 254 -13.26 -24.24 -9.68
N ASP A 255 -13.67 -24.11 -10.94
CA ASP A 255 -13.67 -25.22 -11.89
C ASP A 255 -12.27 -25.55 -12.46
N THR A 256 -11.27 -24.70 -12.23
CA THR A 256 -9.88 -24.95 -12.65
C THR A 256 -9.31 -26.22 -12.03
N ARG A 257 -8.42 -26.90 -12.77
CA ARG A 257 -7.70 -28.08 -12.27
C ARG A 257 -6.86 -27.73 -11.04
N GLN A 258 -6.21 -26.57 -11.06
CA GLN A 258 -5.33 -26.11 -9.99
C GLN A 258 -6.09 -25.85 -8.70
N ALA A 259 -7.27 -25.22 -8.76
CA ALA A 259 -8.13 -25.10 -7.58
C ALA A 259 -8.46 -26.48 -7.02
N LYS A 260 -8.87 -27.44 -7.86
CA LYS A 260 -9.24 -28.80 -7.42
C LYS A 260 -8.09 -29.58 -6.77
N SER A 261 -6.84 -29.23 -7.06
CA SER A 261 -5.65 -29.88 -6.50
C SER A 261 -4.99 -29.12 -5.34
N ASP A 262 -5.40 -27.87 -5.07
CA ASP A 262 -4.79 -27.02 -4.04
C ASP A 262 -5.83 -26.64 -2.98
N PRO A 263 -5.75 -27.23 -1.76
CA PRO A 263 -6.68 -26.92 -0.67
C PRO A 263 -6.66 -25.45 -0.22
N TRP A 264 -5.50 -24.78 -0.25
CA TRP A 264 -5.41 -23.36 0.12
C TRP A 264 -6.21 -22.50 -0.86
N LEU A 265 -5.98 -22.71 -2.16
CA LEU A 265 -6.73 -22.00 -3.20
C LEU A 265 -8.23 -22.31 -3.11
N MET A 266 -8.60 -23.58 -3.01
CA MET A 266 -10.00 -23.98 -3.00
C MET A 266 -10.76 -23.44 -1.77
N ALA A 267 -10.12 -23.39 -0.60
CA ALA A 267 -10.70 -22.78 0.60
C ALA A 267 -11.00 -21.28 0.38
N LEU A 268 -10.05 -20.52 -0.16
CA LEU A 268 -10.25 -19.11 -0.49
C LEU A 268 -11.41 -18.92 -1.47
N LEU A 269 -11.46 -19.74 -2.52
CA LEU A 269 -12.52 -19.65 -3.55
C LEU A 269 -13.90 -19.95 -2.96
N HIS A 270 -14.01 -20.95 -2.09
CA HIS A 270 -15.27 -21.24 -1.40
C HIS A 270 -15.71 -20.10 -0.46
N CYS A 271 -14.80 -19.52 0.32
CA CYS A 271 -15.11 -18.33 1.12
C CYS A 271 -15.62 -17.17 0.25
N ARG A 272 -14.98 -16.90 -0.89
CA ARG A 272 -15.39 -15.84 -1.82
C ARG A 272 -16.75 -16.15 -2.48
N GLN A 273 -17.00 -17.39 -2.86
CA GLN A 273 -18.31 -17.83 -3.37
C GLN A 273 -19.40 -17.69 -2.31
N ALA A 274 -19.11 -17.97 -1.04
CA ALA A 274 -20.07 -17.76 0.05
C ALA A 274 -20.54 -16.31 0.13
N VAL A 275 -19.61 -15.35 0.04
CA VAL A 275 -19.95 -13.92 0.01
C VAL A 275 -20.79 -13.57 -1.23
N GLY A 276 -20.45 -14.14 -2.40
CA GLY A 276 -21.22 -13.94 -3.62
C GLY A 276 -22.66 -14.45 -3.49
N HIS A 277 -22.84 -15.69 -3.02
CA HIS A 277 -24.16 -16.29 -2.81
C HIS A 277 -24.99 -15.52 -1.78
N ALA A 278 -24.34 -15.07 -0.70
CA ALA A 278 -24.97 -14.25 0.31
C ALA A 278 -25.51 -12.93 -0.26
N ARG A 279 -24.71 -12.23 -1.09
CA ARG A 279 -25.12 -10.97 -1.73
C ARG A 279 -26.27 -11.14 -2.72
N THR A 280 -26.41 -12.33 -3.32
CA THR A 280 -27.57 -12.66 -4.17
C THR A 280 -28.76 -13.26 -3.40
N GLY A 281 -28.70 -13.32 -2.06
CA GLY A 281 -29.77 -13.86 -1.21
C GLY A 281 -29.84 -15.38 -1.12
N ASP A 282 -28.91 -16.12 -1.71
CA ASP A 282 -28.88 -17.58 -1.66
C ASP A 282 -28.16 -18.07 -0.39
N ARG A 283 -28.91 -18.05 0.71
CA ARG A 283 -28.44 -18.45 2.04
C ARG A 283 -27.89 -19.87 2.07
N THR A 284 -28.60 -20.81 1.45
CA THR A 284 -28.23 -22.24 1.48
C THR A 284 -26.90 -22.47 0.78
N ARG A 285 -26.67 -21.86 -0.40
CA ARG A 285 -25.38 -21.98 -1.08
C ARG A 285 -24.26 -21.21 -0.37
N ALA A 286 -24.58 -20.09 0.28
CA ALA A 286 -23.61 -19.36 1.09
C ALA A 286 -23.10 -20.22 2.26
N GLU A 287 -24.00 -20.78 3.07
CA GLU A 287 -23.66 -21.65 4.21
C GLU A 287 -22.91 -22.91 3.77
N ARG A 288 -23.36 -23.55 2.69
CA ARG A 288 -22.65 -24.71 2.11
C ARG A 288 -21.22 -24.34 1.69
N SER A 289 -21.04 -23.18 1.07
CA SER A 289 -19.72 -22.73 0.62
C SER A 289 -18.80 -22.43 1.81
N LEU A 290 -19.31 -21.86 2.91
CA LEU A 290 -18.52 -21.68 4.14
C LEU A 290 -18.08 -23.03 4.72
N ALA A 291 -18.99 -23.99 4.85
CA ALA A 291 -18.67 -25.33 5.36
C ALA A 291 -17.63 -26.06 4.48
N CYS A 292 -17.75 -25.93 3.14
CA CYS A 292 -16.75 -26.46 2.22
C CYS A 292 -15.39 -25.77 2.39
N ALA A 293 -15.35 -24.45 2.59
CA ALA A 293 -14.11 -23.71 2.81
C ALA A 293 -13.37 -24.21 4.05
N GLU A 294 -14.07 -24.35 5.18
CA GLU A 294 -13.50 -24.87 6.45
C GLU A 294 -12.97 -26.30 6.25
N THR A 295 -13.80 -27.19 5.69
CA THR A 295 -13.43 -28.61 5.47
C THR A 295 -12.18 -28.75 4.61
N VAL A 296 -12.05 -27.92 3.56
CA VAL A 296 -10.91 -27.98 2.65
C VAL A 296 -9.67 -27.33 3.27
N TYR A 297 -9.84 -26.23 4.01
CA TYR A 297 -8.76 -25.58 4.74
C TYR A 297 -8.12 -26.52 5.77
N ASP A 298 -8.92 -27.28 6.52
CA ASP A 298 -8.42 -28.26 7.51
C ASP A 298 -7.58 -29.38 6.90
N ARG A 299 -7.73 -29.61 5.59
CA ARG A 299 -6.95 -30.59 4.82
C ARG A 299 -5.70 -29.98 4.19
N ALA A 300 -5.53 -28.66 4.23
CA ALA A 300 -4.34 -28.01 3.70
C ALA A 300 -3.10 -28.44 4.47
N ARG A 301 -2.00 -28.68 3.74
CA ARG A 301 -0.71 -29.12 4.27
C ARG A 301 0.39 -28.33 3.61
N GLY A 302 1.50 -28.13 4.31
CA GLY A 302 2.63 -27.33 3.83
C GLY A 302 2.27 -25.85 3.71
N GLU A 303 3.18 -25.08 3.12
CA GLU A 303 3.03 -23.64 2.96
C GLU A 303 2.17 -23.30 1.73
N PRO A 304 1.29 -22.28 1.81
CA PRO A 304 0.56 -21.78 0.65
C PRO A 304 1.50 -21.09 -0.35
N ALA A 305 1.04 -20.92 -1.59
CA ALA A 305 1.70 -20.01 -2.53
C ALA A 305 1.84 -18.60 -1.90
N ALA A 306 2.90 -17.86 -2.23
CA ALA A 306 3.19 -16.57 -1.56
C ALA A 306 2.02 -15.57 -1.59
N TRP A 307 1.26 -15.54 -2.69
CA TRP A 307 0.08 -14.68 -2.84
C TRP A 307 -1.11 -15.12 -1.98
N LEU A 308 -1.13 -16.36 -1.50
CA LEU A 308 -2.12 -16.94 -0.58
C LEU A 308 -1.68 -16.89 0.88
N SER A 309 -0.50 -16.34 1.21
CA SER A 309 0.03 -16.28 2.58
C SER A 309 -0.83 -15.47 3.57
N PHE A 310 -1.80 -14.70 3.06
CA PHE A 310 -2.81 -13.99 3.85
C PHE A 310 -3.99 -14.88 4.28
N LEU A 311 -4.17 -16.06 3.67
CA LEU A 311 -5.25 -16.98 3.97
C LEU A 311 -4.97 -17.72 5.27
N THR A 312 -5.24 -17.04 6.38
CA THR A 312 -5.11 -17.54 7.74
C THR A 312 -6.50 -17.82 8.33
N PRO A 313 -6.60 -18.42 9.53
CA PRO A 313 -7.90 -18.57 10.20
C PRO A 313 -8.63 -17.21 10.37
N ALA A 314 -7.89 -16.12 10.57
CA ALA A 314 -8.46 -14.77 10.63
C ALA A 314 -9.16 -14.39 9.31
N GLU A 315 -8.57 -14.72 8.16
CA GLU A 315 -9.17 -14.43 6.86
C GLU A 315 -10.45 -15.24 6.61
N LEU A 316 -10.47 -16.52 7.00
CA LEU A 316 -11.67 -17.35 6.95
C LEU A 316 -12.80 -16.73 7.77
N MET A 317 -12.51 -16.31 9.01
CA MET A 317 -13.48 -15.64 9.88
C MET A 317 -13.99 -14.32 9.29
N GLY A 318 -13.09 -13.50 8.72
CA GLY A 318 -13.47 -12.22 8.10
C GLY A 318 -14.36 -12.38 6.85
N LEU A 319 -14.08 -13.40 6.02
CA LEU A 319 -14.91 -13.72 4.85
C LEU A 319 -16.26 -14.34 5.24
N ALA A 320 -16.29 -15.21 6.25
CA ALA A 320 -17.53 -15.71 6.83
C ALA A 320 -18.37 -14.56 7.41
N GLY A 321 -17.73 -13.61 8.09
CA GLY A 321 -18.36 -12.38 8.59
C GLY A 321 -18.97 -11.55 7.47
N ALA A 322 -18.28 -11.39 6.33
CA ALA A 322 -18.82 -10.72 5.14
C ALA A 322 -20.07 -11.42 4.60
N ALA A 323 -20.05 -12.75 4.52
CA ALA A 323 -21.18 -13.53 4.02
C ALA A 323 -22.39 -13.39 4.96
N HIS A 324 -22.19 -13.53 6.27
CA HIS A 324 -23.26 -13.34 7.25
C HIS A 324 -23.80 -11.91 7.29
N GLN A 325 -22.95 -10.90 7.09
CA GLN A 325 -23.38 -9.51 6.98
C GLN A 325 -24.32 -9.31 5.79
N ALA A 326 -23.95 -9.84 4.62
CA ALA A 326 -24.78 -9.76 3.42
C ALA A 326 -26.12 -10.52 3.55
N LEU A 327 -26.19 -11.54 4.42
CA LEU A 327 -27.41 -12.27 4.75
C LEU A 327 -28.29 -11.58 5.82
N GLY A 328 -27.90 -10.42 6.34
CA GLY A 328 -28.61 -9.74 7.43
C GLY A 328 -28.39 -10.37 8.82
N ARG A 329 -27.43 -11.29 8.97
CA ARG A 329 -27.11 -11.94 10.24
C ARG A 329 -26.05 -11.15 11.01
N HIS A 330 -26.39 -9.91 11.36
CA HIS A 330 -25.46 -8.90 11.89
C HIS A 330 -24.75 -9.34 13.18
N GLN A 331 -25.45 -9.98 14.12
CA GLN A 331 -24.83 -10.50 15.35
C GLN A 331 -23.76 -11.57 15.06
N ARG A 332 -24.02 -12.46 14.09
CA ARG A 332 -23.03 -13.47 13.67
C ARG A 332 -21.85 -12.82 12.95
N ALA A 333 -22.11 -11.82 12.11
CA ALA A 333 -21.06 -11.05 11.44
C ALA A 333 -20.17 -10.32 12.45
N GLN A 334 -20.73 -9.72 13.50
CA GLN A 334 -19.99 -9.09 14.59
C GLN A 334 -19.06 -10.09 15.30
N GLN A 335 -19.58 -11.26 15.70
CA GLN A 335 -18.78 -12.30 16.36
C GLN A 335 -17.60 -12.75 15.49
N LEU A 336 -17.88 -13.06 14.21
CA LEU A 336 -16.85 -13.54 13.29
C LEU A 336 -15.79 -12.48 12.99
N THR A 337 -16.18 -11.22 12.84
CA THR A 337 -15.22 -10.13 12.62
C THR A 337 -14.42 -9.79 13.87
N ALA A 338 -14.98 -9.97 15.07
CA ALA A 338 -14.22 -9.92 16.31
C ALA A 338 -13.18 -11.04 16.37
N SER A 339 -13.58 -12.30 16.13
CA SER A 339 -12.63 -13.41 16.07
C SER A 339 -11.56 -13.25 14.99
N ALA A 340 -11.92 -12.65 13.84
CA ALA A 340 -10.94 -12.32 12.81
C ALA A 340 -9.87 -11.35 13.34
N LEU A 341 -10.26 -10.30 14.07
CA LEU A 341 -9.33 -9.32 14.66
C LEU A 341 -8.44 -9.93 15.74
N ASP A 342 -8.98 -10.84 16.57
CA ASP A 342 -8.26 -11.53 17.64
C ASP A 342 -7.20 -12.49 17.09
N LEU A 343 -7.51 -13.20 16.00
CA LEU A 343 -6.62 -14.16 15.35
C LEU A 343 -5.62 -13.50 14.39
N LEU A 344 -5.84 -12.23 14.02
CA LEU A 344 -5.04 -11.58 13.00
C LEU A 344 -3.62 -11.27 13.51
N GLU A 345 -2.63 -11.81 12.81
CA GLU A 345 -1.22 -11.53 13.10
C GLU A 345 -0.89 -10.02 12.97
N PRO A 346 0.06 -9.50 13.77
CA PRO A 346 0.42 -8.07 13.76
C PRO A 346 0.86 -7.54 12.39
N ARG A 347 1.51 -8.37 11.55
CA ARG A 347 2.02 -7.99 10.22
C ARG A 347 0.95 -7.57 9.20
N PHE A 348 -0.31 -7.93 9.44
CA PHE A 348 -1.42 -7.65 8.52
C PHE A 348 -2.17 -6.35 8.86
N GLU A 349 -1.46 -5.23 8.96
CA GLU A 349 -2.05 -3.94 9.33
C GLU A 349 -3.21 -3.53 8.41
N ARG A 350 -3.06 -3.72 7.10
CA ARG A 350 -4.14 -3.40 6.13
C ARG A 350 -5.41 -4.23 6.40
N ASN A 351 -5.26 -5.52 6.67
CA ASN A 351 -6.42 -6.38 6.96
C ASN A 351 -7.03 -6.02 8.32
N ARG A 352 -6.22 -5.58 9.29
CA ARG A 352 -6.72 -5.09 10.59
C ARG A 352 -7.67 -3.92 10.39
N VAL A 353 -7.24 -2.90 9.64
CA VAL A 353 -8.12 -1.76 9.32
C VAL A 353 -9.38 -2.25 8.62
N TYR A 354 -9.25 -3.12 7.63
CA TYR A 354 -10.40 -3.66 6.90
C TYR A 354 -11.42 -4.36 7.81
N TYR A 355 -10.96 -5.23 8.73
CA TYR A 355 -11.85 -5.96 9.64
C TYR A 355 -12.42 -5.08 10.75
N THR A 356 -11.71 -4.06 11.22
CA THR A 356 -12.27 -3.06 12.15
C THR A 356 -13.42 -2.30 11.49
N VAL A 357 -13.26 -1.86 10.23
CA VAL A 357 -14.35 -1.23 9.46
C VAL A 357 -15.51 -2.20 9.24
N GLN A 358 -15.21 -3.47 8.93
CA GLN A 358 -16.25 -4.48 8.73
C GLN A 358 -17.05 -4.77 10.01
N ARG A 359 -16.38 -4.84 11.17
CA ARG A 359 -17.03 -5.02 12.47
C ARG A 359 -17.88 -3.81 12.85
N ALA A 360 -17.38 -2.60 12.63
CA ALA A 360 -18.15 -1.37 12.83
C ALA A 360 -19.42 -1.36 11.97
N GLN A 361 -19.33 -1.81 10.72
CA GLN A 361 -20.49 -1.96 9.84
C GLN A 361 -21.48 -3.03 10.36
N ALA A 362 -20.98 -4.17 10.87
CA ALA A 362 -21.82 -5.20 11.47
C ALA A 362 -22.60 -4.70 12.70
N LEU A 363 -21.93 -3.94 13.58
CA LEU A 363 -22.55 -3.29 14.74
C LEU A 363 -23.62 -2.27 14.30
N LEU A 364 -23.29 -1.42 13.32
CA LEU A 364 -24.19 -0.37 12.86
C LEU A 364 -25.47 -0.94 12.23
N ASP A 365 -25.35 -2.01 11.44
CA ASP A 365 -26.50 -2.68 10.83
C ASP A 365 -27.28 -3.51 11.85
N GLY A 366 -26.61 -4.02 12.90
CA GLY A 366 -27.24 -4.66 14.05
C GLY A 366 -27.95 -3.71 15.01
N GLY A 367 -27.83 -2.39 14.83
CA GLY A 367 -28.47 -1.38 15.66
C GLY A 367 -27.67 -0.93 16.89
N ASP A 368 -26.47 -1.48 17.11
CA ASP A 368 -25.57 -1.10 18.20
C ASP A 368 -24.71 0.11 17.79
N ILE A 369 -25.34 1.28 17.77
CA ILE A 369 -24.78 2.50 17.18
C ILE A 369 -23.58 3.01 18.00
N GLU A 370 -23.62 2.90 19.33
CA GLU A 370 -22.55 3.39 20.22
C GLU A 370 -21.26 2.60 20.02
N HIS A 371 -21.34 1.26 20.05
CA HIS A 371 -20.17 0.44 19.78
C HIS A 371 -19.72 0.57 18.32
N ALA A 372 -20.64 0.72 17.37
CA ALA A 372 -20.27 0.97 15.97
C ALA A 372 -19.44 2.26 15.82
N VAL A 373 -19.81 3.32 16.54
CA VAL A 373 -19.06 4.58 16.55
C VAL A 373 -17.67 4.41 17.17
N ALA A 374 -17.58 3.71 18.31
CA ALA A 374 -16.29 3.45 18.95
C ALA A 374 -15.33 2.68 18.01
N GLU A 375 -15.83 1.63 17.36
CA GLU A 375 -15.07 0.85 16.37
C GLU A 375 -14.71 1.67 15.13
N ALA A 376 -15.62 2.50 14.63
CA ALA A 376 -15.33 3.39 13.51
C ALA A 376 -14.24 4.42 13.85
N GLY A 377 -14.24 4.95 15.07
CA GLY A 377 -13.19 5.83 15.59
C GLY A 377 -11.83 5.13 15.60
N GLN A 378 -11.77 3.89 16.07
CA GLN A 378 -10.54 3.08 16.02
C GLN A 378 -10.08 2.87 14.58
N ALA A 379 -11.00 2.51 13.67
CA ALA A 379 -10.69 2.31 12.26
C ALA A 379 -10.09 3.57 11.63
N VAL A 380 -10.66 4.76 11.88
CA VAL A 380 -10.13 6.04 11.41
C VAL A 380 -8.72 6.30 11.95
N ALA A 381 -8.49 6.04 13.24
CA ALA A 381 -7.19 6.26 13.87
C ALA A 381 -6.07 5.41 13.26
N ILE A 382 -6.37 4.18 12.82
CA ILE A 382 -5.39 3.28 12.20
C ILE A 382 -5.35 3.38 10.67
N ALA A 383 -6.40 3.89 10.02
CA ALA A 383 -6.50 3.96 8.56
C ALA A 383 -5.42 4.86 7.92
N GLY A 384 -4.95 5.90 8.63
CA GLY A 384 -3.88 6.78 8.14
C GLY A 384 -2.52 6.10 7.92
N ARG A 385 -2.35 4.87 8.45
CA ARG A 385 -1.12 4.08 8.30
C ARG A 385 -1.06 3.32 6.97
N VAL A 386 -2.20 3.14 6.30
CA VAL A 386 -2.33 2.32 5.10
C VAL A 386 -2.84 3.12 3.90
N GLN A 387 -2.37 2.76 2.71
CA GLN A 387 -2.75 3.35 1.42
C GLN A 387 -3.69 2.42 0.67
N SER A 388 -4.96 2.39 1.09
CA SER A 388 -6.02 1.59 0.47
C SER A 388 -7.27 2.46 0.25
N ASP A 389 -7.56 2.79 -1.01
CA ASP A 389 -8.74 3.57 -1.37
C ASP A 389 -10.01 2.71 -1.26
N ARG A 390 -9.88 1.38 -1.34
CA ARG A 390 -10.96 0.43 -1.03
C ARG A 390 -11.39 0.48 0.44
N ILE A 391 -10.44 0.59 1.37
CA ILE A 391 -10.75 0.77 2.80
C ILE A 391 -11.34 2.14 3.05
N ARG A 392 -10.78 3.18 2.40
CA ARG A 392 -11.32 4.55 2.46
C ARG A 392 -12.78 4.61 2.01
N GLY A 393 -13.11 3.99 0.87
CA GLY A 393 -14.49 3.92 0.38
C GLY A 393 -15.44 3.25 1.38
N LYS A 394 -15.01 2.17 2.06
CA LYS A 394 -15.80 1.55 3.13
C LYS A 394 -16.00 2.44 4.35
N LEU A 395 -14.98 3.22 4.74
CA LEU A 395 -15.10 4.23 5.79
C LEU A 395 -16.04 5.37 5.38
N ASP A 396 -16.02 5.77 4.11
CA ASP A 396 -16.94 6.78 3.55
C ASP A 396 -18.38 6.28 3.58
N ASP A 397 -18.62 5.02 3.18
CA ASP A 397 -19.93 4.38 3.26
C ASP A 397 -20.44 4.33 4.71
N LEU A 398 -19.58 3.91 5.64
CA LEU A 398 -19.91 3.86 7.07
C LEU A 398 -20.28 5.25 7.61
N ARG A 399 -19.48 6.28 7.26
CA ARG A 399 -19.77 7.69 7.59
C ARG A 399 -21.10 8.13 6.99
N HIS A 400 -21.40 7.77 5.76
CA HIS A 400 -22.67 8.12 5.13
C HIS A 400 -23.86 7.48 5.86
N GLN A 401 -23.74 6.22 6.26
CA GLN A 401 -24.76 5.53 7.04
C GLN A 401 -24.94 6.08 8.46
N MET A 402 -23.86 6.53 9.09
CA MET A 402 -23.92 7.20 10.40
C MET A 402 -24.60 8.57 10.33
N ARG A 403 -24.49 9.31 9.22
CA ARG A 403 -25.23 10.57 9.01
C ARG A 403 -26.75 10.37 9.10
N ARG A 404 -27.26 9.23 8.63
CA ARG A 404 -28.69 8.89 8.74
C ARG A 404 -29.13 8.64 10.20
N ARG A 405 -28.17 8.43 11.11
CA ARG A 405 -28.35 8.16 12.53
C ARG A 405 -27.82 9.30 13.41
N ALA A 406 -27.65 10.50 12.85
CA ALA A 406 -27.12 11.67 13.57
C ALA A 406 -28.02 12.18 14.72
N HIS A 407 -29.21 11.62 14.90
CA HIS A 407 -30.04 11.83 16.08
C HIS A 407 -29.45 11.16 17.33
N VAL A 408 -28.58 10.15 17.18
CA VAL A 408 -27.82 9.55 18.28
C VAL A 408 -26.59 10.40 18.57
N PRO A 409 -26.40 10.89 19.81
CA PRO A 409 -25.29 11.80 20.15
C PRO A 409 -23.91 11.28 19.74
N ALA A 410 -23.62 10.01 20.02
CA ALA A 410 -22.35 9.37 19.65
C ALA A 410 -22.06 9.48 18.13
N ALA A 411 -23.07 9.26 17.29
CA ALA A 411 -22.92 9.36 15.84
C ALA A 411 -22.69 10.82 15.38
N ALA A 412 -23.38 11.78 16.00
CA ALA A 412 -23.18 13.21 15.71
C ALA A 412 -21.76 13.66 16.08
N ASP A 413 -21.26 13.26 17.25
CA ASP A 413 -19.91 13.60 17.73
C ASP A 413 -18.83 13.00 16.83
N PHE A 414 -18.96 11.73 16.45
CA PHE A 414 -18.05 11.08 15.50
C PHE A 414 -17.97 11.82 14.16
N LEU A 415 -19.12 12.23 13.61
CA LEU A 415 -19.17 12.98 12.35
C LEU A 415 -18.54 14.37 12.47
N LYS A 416 -18.61 15.00 13.65
CA LYS A 416 -17.95 16.29 13.92
C LYS A 416 -16.44 16.11 14.01
N GLN A 417 -15.97 15.10 14.75
CA GLN A 417 -14.54 14.81 14.93
C GLN A 417 -13.85 14.47 13.60
N THR A 418 -14.45 13.58 12.80
CA THR A 418 -13.87 13.14 11.52
C THR A 418 -13.83 14.26 10.47
N ARG A 419 -14.79 15.20 10.49
CA ARG A 419 -14.72 16.41 9.63
C ARG A 419 -13.55 17.33 10.00
N GLN A 420 -13.22 17.46 11.28
CA GLN A 420 -12.16 18.34 11.75
C GLN A 420 -10.76 17.78 11.47
N THR A 421 -10.62 16.45 11.48
CA THR A 421 -9.34 15.77 11.23
C THR A 421 -9.03 15.54 9.75
N GLY A 422 -9.96 15.85 8.84
CA GLY A 422 -9.78 15.63 7.40
C GLY A 422 -9.67 14.16 6.99
N ALA A 423 -10.07 13.25 7.89
CA ALA A 423 -10.04 11.79 7.70
C ALA A 423 -11.34 11.27 7.07
#